data_AF-A0A926RNY9-F1
#
_entry.id   AF-A0A926RNY9-F1
#
_cell.length_a   1.000
_cell.length_b   1.000
_cell.length_c   1.000
_cell.angle_alpha   90.00
_cell.angle_beta   90.00
_cell.angle_gamma   90.00
#
_symmetry.space_group_name_H-M   'P 1'
#
loop_
_entity.id
_entity.type
_entity.pdbx_description
1 polymer ?
#
loop_
_entity_poly.entity_id
_entity_poly.type
_entity_poly.pdbx_seq_one_letter_code
_entity_poly.pdbx_strand_id
1 'polypeptide(L)'
;MKNNILRVFLLILIFQISFNANSAEQFNFDVKEIIILENGNKFVGKNRGVITTDSGIIINADTFEYYKKSNILIANGNVKLVDTINNNEIYTEKITYEKNKSLIYTKNNSKALDLDEG
;
A
#
# COMPACT_ATOMS: atom_id res chain seq x y z
N MET A 1 -15.23 9.18 -54.58
CA MET A 1 -14.40 9.48 -53.38
C MET A 1 -15.26 9.39 -52.11
N LYS A 2 -15.97 8.27 -51.91
CA LYS A 2 -17.01 8.12 -50.88
C LYS A 2 -16.47 7.13 -49.84
N ASN A 3 -16.41 7.53 -48.58
CA ASN A 3 -15.94 6.77 -47.39
C ASN A 3 -14.44 6.80 -47.02
N ASN A 4 -13.51 7.25 -47.88
CA ASN A 4 -12.08 7.26 -47.51
C ASN A 4 -11.72 8.35 -46.48
N ILE A 5 -12.29 9.56 -46.62
CA ILE A 5 -12.10 10.64 -45.63
C ILE A 5 -12.74 10.27 -44.29
N LEU A 6 -13.91 9.64 -44.32
CA LEU A 6 -14.59 9.16 -43.11
C LEU A 6 -13.75 8.10 -42.39
N ARG A 7 -13.09 7.19 -43.13
CA ARG A 7 -12.15 6.21 -42.54
C ARG A 7 -10.94 6.87 -41.90
N VAL A 8 -10.36 7.88 -42.53
CA VAL A 8 -9.23 8.65 -41.95
C VAL A 8 -9.69 9.39 -40.69
N PHE A 9 -10.87 10.00 -40.73
CA PHE A 9 -11.46 10.66 -39.56
C PHE A 9 -11.71 9.67 -38.40
N LEU A 10 -12.23 8.48 -38.68
CA LEU A 10 -12.41 7.41 -37.69
C LEU A 10 -11.09 6.92 -37.09
N LEU A 11 -10.02 6.83 -37.88
CA LEU A 11 -8.67 6.48 -37.39
C LEU A 11 -8.11 7.55 -36.44
N ILE A 12 -8.33 8.83 -36.75
CA ILE A 12 -7.90 9.95 -35.90
C ILE A 12 -8.68 9.96 -34.58
N LEU A 13 -9.98 9.63 -34.61
CA LEU A 13 -10.83 9.56 -33.42
C LEU A 13 -10.38 8.46 -32.44
N ILE A 14 -9.89 7.32 -32.96
CA ILE A 14 -9.34 6.21 -32.15
C ILE A 14 -8.06 6.65 -31.41
N PHE A 15 -7.26 7.55 -32.00
CA PHE A 15 -6.02 8.05 -31.40
C PHE A 15 -6.24 9.01 -30.21
N GLN A 16 -7.45 9.55 -30.06
CA GLN A 16 -7.81 10.44 -28.94
C GLN A 16 -8.24 9.68 -27.68
N ILE A 17 -8.36 8.35 -27.75
CA ILE A 17 -8.66 7.52 -26.57
C ILE A 17 -7.37 7.43 -25.73
N SER A 18 -7.15 8.43 -24.89
CA SER A 18 -6.08 8.41 -23.91
C SER A 18 -6.42 7.38 -22.82
N PHE A 19 -5.70 6.27 -22.80
CA PHE A 19 -5.79 5.30 -21.70
C PHE A 19 -5.15 5.92 -20.45
N ASN A 20 -5.97 6.24 -19.45
CA ASN A 20 -5.46 6.61 -18.13
C ASN A 20 -4.98 5.33 -17.42
N ALA A 21 -3.67 5.16 -17.29
CA ALA A 21 -3.09 4.11 -16.48
C ALA A 21 -3.09 4.56 -15.01
N ASN A 22 -3.95 3.94 -14.20
CA ASN A 22 -3.96 4.15 -12.75
C ASN A 22 -3.11 3.07 -12.09
N SER A 23 -1.98 3.46 -11.49
CA SER A 23 -1.18 2.58 -10.64
C SER A 23 -1.56 2.81 -9.18
N ALA A 24 -1.94 1.74 -8.47
CA ALA A 24 -2.04 1.78 -7.02
C ALA A 24 -0.63 1.65 -6.42
N GLU A 25 -0.30 2.53 -5.48
CA GLU A 25 0.94 2.42 -4.70
C GLU A 25 0.94 1.08 -3.94
N GLN A 26 2.03 0.31 -4.08
CA GLN A 26 2.14 -1.04 -3.52
C GLN A 26 2.88 -1.01 -2.17
N PHE A 27 2.79 -2.10 -1.43
CA PHE A 27 3.63 -2.33 -0.25
C PHE A 27 4.87 -3.12 -0.66
N ASN A 28 6.02 -2.74 -0.13
CA ASN A 28 7.26 -3.50 -0.27
C ASN A 28 7.47 -4.29 1.03
N PHE A 29 7.86 -5.56 0.90
CA PHE A 29 8.01 -6.47 2.03
C PHE A 29 9.46 -6.99 2.10
N ASP A 30 10.20 -6.59 3.13
CA ASP A 30 11.46 -7.21 3.51
C ASP A 30 11.23 -8.14 4.71
N VAL A 31 11.11 -9.43 4.43
CA VAL A 31 10.57 -10.43 5.35
C VAL A 31 11.35 -11.73 5.24
N LYS A 32 11.41 -12.49 6.35
CA LYS A 32 12.09 -13.79 6.34
C LYS A 32 11.26 -14.89 5.68
N GLU A 33 9.95 -14.90 5.94
CA GLU A 33 9.03 -15.89 5.41
C GLU A 33 7.77 -15.19 4.92
N ILE A 34 7.37 -15.52 3.69
CA ILE A 34 6.12 -15.05 3.09
C ILE A 34 5.34 -16.22 2.52
N ILE A 35 4.04 -16.23 2.78
CA ILE A 35 3.11 -17.22 2.24
C ILE A 35 2.09 -16.47 1.38
N ILE A 36 1.95 -16.90 0.14
CA ILE A 36 1.00 -16.32 -0.81
C ILE A 36 -0.18 -17.29 -0.95
N LEU A 37 -1.38 -16.79 -0.64
CA LEU A 37 -2.63 -17.54 -0.61
C LEU A 37 -3.66 -16.88 -1.54
N GLU A 38 -4.81 -17.53 -1.69
CA GLU A 38 -5.98 -16.99 -2.41
C GLU A 38 -5.63 -16.48 -3.83
N ASN A 39 -4.92 -17.28 -4.61
CA ASN A 39 -4.47 -16.93 -5.97
C ASN A 39 -3.69 -15.60 -6.04
N GLY A 40 -2.87 -15.31 -5.01
CA GLY A 40 -2.08 -14.09 -4.95
C GLY A 40 -2.82 -12.87 -4.42
N ASN A 41 -4.03 -13.06 -3.87
CA ASN A 41 -4.73 -11.97 -3.18
C ASN A 41 -4.22 -11.75 -1.76
N LYS A 42 -3.86 -12.81 -1.03
CA LYS A 42 -3.47 -12.71 0.38
C LYS A 42 -1.99 -13.05 0.56
N PHE A 43 -1.25 -12.15 1.19
CA PHE A 43 0.15 -12.34 1.57
C PHE A 43 0.23 -12.41 3.10
N VAL A 44 0.91 -13.41 3.64
CA VAL A 44 1.09 -13.58 5.08
C VAL A 44 2.58 -13.60 5.37
N GLY A 45 3.07 -12.59 6.09
CA GLY A 45 4.45 -12.52 6.55
C GLY A 45 4.61 -13.06 7.96
N LYS A 46 5.67 -13.84 8.20
CA LYS A 46 6.02 -14.40 9.51
C LYS A 46 7.46 -14.08 9.87
N ASN A 47 7.80 -14.29 11.15
CA ASN A 47 9.16 -14.21 11.71
C ASN A 47 9.80 -12.81 11.64
N ARG A 48 8.99 -11.78 11.90
CA ARG A 48 9.36 -10.36 11.78
C ARG A 48 9.69 -9.92 10.35
N GLY A 49 9.39 -8.65 10.07
CA GLY A 49 9.79 -8.02 8.83
C GLY A 49 9.50 -6.53 8.83
N VAL A 50 10.01 -5.88 7.79
CA VAL A 50 9.82 -4.46 7.52
C VAL A 50 8.90 -4.33 6.30
N ILE A 51 7.82 -3.58 6.46
CA ILE A 51 6.93 -3.20 5.38
C ILE A 51 7.15 -1.73 5.10
N THR A 52 7.42 -1.36 3.85
CA THR A 52 7.62 0.02 3.44
C THR A 52 6.64 0.45 2.36
N THR A 53 6.37 1.75 2.31
CA THR A 53 5.58 2.42 1.28
C THR A 53 6.41 3.50 0.62
N ASP A 54 6.10 3.82 -0.63
CA ASP A 54 6.76 4.91 -1.36
C ASP A 54 6.39 6.28 -0.75
N SER A 55 5.27 6.33 -0.02
CA SER A 55 4.80 7.47 0.78
C SER A 55 5.54 7.68 2.11
N GLY A 56 6.62 6.95 2.39
CA GLY A 56 7.45 7.19 3.58
C GLY A 56 6.92 6.58 4.88
N ILE A 57 6.02 5.60 4.79
CA ILE A 57 5.58 4.81 5.95
C ILE A 57 6.43 3.56 6.05
N ILE A 58 7.04 3.35 7.22
CA ILE A 58 7.84 2.16 7.56
C ILE A 58 7.18 1.46 8.73
N ILE A 59 6.81 0.18 8.57
CA ILE A 59 6.15 -0.62 9.59
C ILE A 59 7.02 -1.83 9.92
N ASN A 60 7.45 -1.93 11.17
CA ASN A 60 8.07 -3.12 11.72
C ASN A 60 7.02 -3.90 12.51
N ALA A 61 6.90 -5.20 12.30
CA ALA A 61 5.95 -6.04 13.03
C ALA A 61 6.43 -7.50 13.09
N ASP A 62 5.91 -8.26 14.04
CA ASP A 62 6.19 -9.70 14.16
C ASP A 62 5.54 -10.52 13.03
N THR A 63 4.32 -10.16 12.64
CA THR A 63 3.56 -10.77 11.54
C THR A 63 2.71 -9.74 10.79
N PHE A 64 2.32 -10.06 9.56
CA PHE A 64 1.28 -9.28 8.87
C PHE A 64 0.45 -10.13 7.92
N GLU A 65 -0.73 -9.61 7.59
CA GLU A 65 -1.56 -10.03 6.47
C GLU A 65 -1.77 -8.85 5.52
N TYR A 66 -1.57 -9.06 4.22
CA TYR A 66 -1.88 -8.07 3.19
C TYR A 66 -2.88 -8.63 2.19
N TYR A 67 -3.94 -7.87 1.94
CA TYR A 67 -4.99 -8.20 0.97
C TYR A 67 -4.85 -7.29 -0.24
N LYS A 68 -4.30 -7.83 -1.34
CA LYS A 68 -3.94 -7.08 -2.55
C LYS A 68 -5.12 -6.39 -3.21
N LYS A 69 -6.28 -7.05 -3.34
CA LYS A 69 -7.45 -6.47 -4.01
C LYS A 69 -8.06 -5.29 -3.25
N SER A 70 -8.14 -5.37 -1.91
CA SER A 70 -8.66 -4.30 -1.06
C SER A 70 -7.62 -3.26 -0.68
N ASN A 71 -6.33 -3.57 -0.90
CA ASN A 71 -5.17 -2.77 -0.51
C ASN A 71 -5.14 -2.48 1.00
N ILE A 72 -5.40 -3.51 1.80
CA ILE A 72 -5.42 -3.43 3.28
C ILE A 72 -4.27 -4.27 3.83
N LEU A 73 -3.45 -3.65 4.67
CA LEU A 73 -2.40 -4.31 5.44
C LEU A 73 -2.81 -4.38 6.91
N ILE A 74 -2.65 -5.54 7.53
CA ILE A 74 -2.88 -5.76 8.96
C ILE A 74 -1.58 -6.29 9.56
N ALA A 75 -0.90 -5.48 10.36
CA ALA A 75 0.34 -5.84 11.03
C ALA A 75 0.09 -6.10 12.52
N ASN A 76 0.71 -7.13 13.09
CA ASN A 76 0.50 -7.54 14.49
C ASN A 76 1.81 -7.91 15.18
N GLY A 77 1.86 -7.66 16.49
CA GLY A 77 2.96 -8.00 17.38
C GLY A 77 4.07 -6.96 17.36
N ASN A 78 4.27 -6.29 18.51
CA ASN A 78 5.31 -5.28 18.74
C ASN A 78 5.48 -4.30 17.57
N VAL A 79 4.36 -3.74 17.09
CA VAL A 79 4.35 -2.94 15.87
C VAL A 79 4.95 -1.58 16.14
N LYS A 80 5.95 -1.20 15.33
CA LYS A 80 6.49 0.16 15.26
C LYS A 80 6.25 0.71 13.85
N LEU A 81 5.47 1.77 13.76
CA LEU A 81 5.29 2.56 12.54
C LEU A 81 6.12 3.84 12.64
N VAL A 82 6.84 4.17 11.59
CA VAL A 82 7.54 5.45 11.41
C VAL A 82 6.95 6.14 10.20
N ASP A 83 6.49 7.36 10.40
CA ASP A 83 6.13 8.30 9.33
C ASP A 83 7.32 9.22 9.11
N THR A 84 8.07 8.99 8.03
CA THR A 84 9.29 9.75 7.74
C THR A 84 9.00 11.16 7.24
N ILE A 85 7.77 11.46 6.82
CA ILE A 85 7.40 12.79 6.32
C ILE A 85 7.09 13.71 7.50
N ASN A 86 6.31 13.22 8.46
CA ASN A 86 5.89 13.98 9.63
C ASN A 86 6.78 13.72 10.87
N ASN A 87 7.88 12.99 10.70
CA ASN A 87 8.82 12.61 11.74
C ASN A 87 8.15 12.04 13.02
N ASN A 88 7.16 11.17 12.83
CA ASN A 88 6.36 10.59 13.91
C ASN A 88 6.63 9.11 14.07
N GLU A 89 6.64 8.63 15.32
CA GLU A 89 6.67 7.20 15.63
C GLU A 89 5.40 6.76 16.36
N ILE A 90 4.85 5.62 15.94
CA ILE A 90 3.69 4.99 16.56
C ILE A 90 4.07 3.57 16.99
N TYR A 91 3.83 3.27 18.25
CA TYR A 91 4.01 1.96 18.85
C TYR A 91 2.65 1.39 19.23
N THR A 92 2.36 0.14 18.85
CA THR A 92 1.07 -0.51 19.17
C THR A 92 1.19 -2.04 19.02
N GLU A 93 0.19 -2.78 19.46
CA GLU A 93 0.15 -4.24 19.23
C GLU A 93 -0.35 -4.60 17.83
N LYS A 94 -1.18 -3.73 17.24
CA LYS A 94 -1.80 -3.98 15.93
C LYS A 94 -2.02 -2.69 15.15
N ILE A 95 -1.71 -2.75 13.86
CA ILE A 95 -2.07 -1.73 12.87
C ILE A 95 -2.95 -2.33 11.79
N THR A 96 -3.97 -1.59 11.37
CA THR A 96 -4.67 -1.78 10.09
C THR A 96 -4.43 -0.55 9.23
N TYR A 97 -3.82 -0.72 8.07
CA TYR A 97 -3.61 0.35 7.10
C TYR A 97 -4.51 0.10 5.88
N GLU A 98 -5.53 0.95 5.72
CA GLU A 98 -6.35 1.05 4.51
C GLU A 98 -5.69 2.02 3.52
N LYS A 99 -4.78 1.49 2.69
CA LYS A 99 -3.90 2.33 1.85
C LYS A 99 -4.66 3.17 0.83
N ASN A 100 -5.75 2.65 0.25
CA ASN A 100 -6.59 3.40 -0.69
C ASN A 100 -7.25 4.64 -0.08
N LYS A 101 -7.38 4.71 1.26
CA LYS A 101 -7.94 5.86 1.98
C LYS A 101 -6.87 6.66 2.72
N SER A 102 -5.62 6.21 2.69
CA SER A 102 -4.53 6.74 3.51
C SER A 102 -4.88 6.78 5.02
N LEU A 103 -5.62 5.76 5.51
CA LEU A 103 -6.05 5.69 6.91
C LEU A 103 -5.36 4.56 7.66
N ILE A 104 -4.76 4.92 8.81
CA ILE A 104 -4.10 3.99 9.72
C ILE A 104 -4.90 3.92 11.02
N TYR A 105 -5.27 2.71 11.42
CA TYR A 105 -5.91 2.42 12.70
C TYR A 105 -4.95 1.64 13.57
N THR A 106 -4.81 2.05 14.82
CA THR A 106 -4.06 1.30 15.83
C THR A 106 -5.03 0.60 16.78
N LYS A 107 -4.59 -0.50 17.40
CA LYS A 107 -5.40 -1.22 18.38
C LYS A 107 -4.54 -1.76 19.50
N ASN A 108 -4.96 -1.47 20.73
CA ASN A 108 -4.32 -1.78 22.00
C ASN A 108 -3.00 -1.03 22.24
N ASN A 109 -2.75 -0.66 23.51
CA ASN A 109 -1.49 -0.12 24.03
C ASN A 109 -0.76 0.85 23.07
N SER A 110 -1.53 1.71 22.39
CA SER A 110 -1.01 2.59 21.36
C SER A 110 -0.34 3.81 21.98
N LYS A 111 0.85 4.15 21.50
CA LYS A 111 1.59 5.36 21.87
C LYS A 111 2.10 6.03 20.60
N ALA A 112 1.91 7.35 20.49
CA ALA A 112 2.52 8.17 19.46
C ALA A 112 3.60 9.07 20.07
N LEU A 113 4.65 9.33 19.32
CA LEU A 113 5.74 10.23 19.64
C LEU A 113 5.97 11.15 18.44
N ASP A 114 5.90 12.45 18.69
CA ASP A 114 6.41 13.47 17.78
C ASP A 114 7.91 13.64 18.06
N LEU A 115 8.74 13.45 17.04
CA LEU A 115 10.19 13.55 17.17
C LEU A 115 10.72 14.97 16.91
N ASP A 116 9.89 15.88 16.44
CA ASP A 116 10.26 17.28 16.21
C ASP A 116 10.10 18.15 17.48
N GLU A 117 9.29 17.71 18.46
CA GLU A 117 9.11 18.38 19.75
C GLU A 117 10.20 18.02 20.79
N GLY A 118 11.46 18.28 20.44
CA GLY A 118 12.65 18.12 21.31
C GLY A 118 13.12 19.39 22.00
#